data_AF-B4Q921-F1
#
_entry.id   AF-B4Q921-F1
#
_cell.length_a   1.000
_cell.length_b   1.000
_cell.length_c   1.000
_cell.angle_alpha   90.00
_cell.angle_beta   90.00
_cell.angle_gamma   90.00
#
_symmetry.space_group_name_H-M   'P 1'
#
loop_
_entity.id
_entity.type
_entity.pdbx_description
1 polymer ?
#
loop_
_entity_poly.entity_id
_entity_poly.type
_entity_poly.pdbx_seq_one_letter_code
_entity_poly.pdbx_strand_id
1 'polypeptide(L)'
;MNAAVDYVHMLNATMCAATRVICAILETHQTETGIKVPEPLKKYMPAKFQDEIPFVKPAPIDLELAAAEKQKGKKEKTKKDPAAG
;
A
#
# COMPACT_ATOMS: atom_id res chain seq x y z
N MET A 1 -50.60 -37.32 9.10
CA MET A 1 -50.04 -36.06 9.61
C MET A 1 -48.69 -35.84 8.94
N ASN A 2 -48.54 -34.75 8.19
CA ASN A 2 -47.30 -34.38 7.53
C ASN A 2 -46.20 -34.19 8.59
N ALA A 3 -45.20 -35.07 8.61
CA ALA A 3 -44.01 -34.87 9.43
C ALA A 3 -43.24 -33.67 8.86
N ALA A 4 -43.01 -32.65 9.69
CA ALA A 4 -42.13 -31.54 9.32
C ALA A 4 -40.72 -32.11 9.08
N VAL A 5 -40.14 -31.79 7.93
CA VAL A 5 -38.77 -32.22 7.60
C VAL A 5 -37.80 -31.30 8.33
N ASP A 6 -36.91 -31.88 9.13
CA ASP A 6 -35.85 -31.13 9.80
C ASP A 6 -34.76 -30.75 8.77
N TYR A 7 -34.40 -29.46 8.74
CA TYR A 7 -33.35 -28.94 7.89
C TYR A 7 -32.10 -28.58 8.70
N VAL A 8 -30.92 -28.76 8.10
CA VAL A 8 -29.64 -28.45 8.73
C VAL A 8 -29.42 -26.95 8.85
N HIS A 9 -28.69 -26.53 9.89
CA HIS A 9 -28.13 -25.19 9.98
C HIS A 9 -26.86 -25.08 9.13
N MET A 10 -26.73 -24.00 8.36
CA MET A 10 -25.53 -23.70 7.59
C MET A 10 -24.77 -22.53 8.20
N LEU A 11 -23.45 -22.68 8.36
CA LEU A 11 -22.54 -21.63 8.84
C LEU A 11 -21.50 -21.33 7.75
N ASN A 12 -21.12 -20.05 7.62
CA ASN A 12 -20.04 -19.62 6.72
C ASN A 12 -19.25 -18.46 7.35
N ALA A 13 -17.97 -18.38 7.02
CA ALA A 13 -17.09 -17.27 7.40
C ALA A 13 -15.94 -17.12 6.38
N THR A 14 -15.46 -15.89 6.21
CA THR A 14 -14.30 -15.61 5.36
C THR A 14 -13.02 -15.69 6.18
N MET A 15 -12.19 -16.70 5.93
CA MET A 15 -10.90 -16.85 6.60
C MET A 15 -9.92 -15.73 6.19
N CYS A 16 -9.81 -15.43 4.89
CA CYS A 16 -8.86 -14.45 4.38
C CYS A 16 -9.39 -13.77 3.11
N ALA A 17 -9.55 -12.45 3.16
CA ALA A 17 -9.74 -11.61 1.97
C ALA A 17 -8.36 -11.08 1.53
N ALA A 18 -7.68 -11.81 0.64
CA ALA A 18 -6.26 -11.65 0.36
C ALA A 18 -5.81 -10.19 0.14
N THR A 19 -6.50 -9.43 -0.71
CA THR A 19 -6.12 -8.03 -1.01
C THR A 19 -6.26 -7.11 0.21
N ARG A 20 -7.28 -7.33 1.05
CA ARG A 20 -7.49 -6.57 2.28
C ARG A 20 -6.44 -6.91 3.33
N VAL A 21 -6.10 -8.18 3.46
CA VAL A 21 -5.05 -8.64 4.38
C VAL A 21 -3.69 -8.13 3.93
N ILE A 22 -3.41 -8.09 2.63
CA ILE A 22 -2.19 -7.46 2.10
C ILE A 22 -2.11 -5.99 2.52
N CYS A 23 -3.18 -5.19 2.35
CA CYS A 23 -3.16 -3.80 2.82
C CYS A 23 -2.85 -3.68 4.31
N ALA A 24 -3.50 -4.49 5.15
CA ALA A 24 -3.25 -4.48 6.59
C ALA A 24 -1.80 -4.87 6.93
N ILE A 25 -1.21 -5.83 6.23
CA ILE A 25 0.19 -6.21 6.40
C ILE A 25 1.12 -5.05 5.99
N LEU A 26 0.88 -4.42 4.83
CA LEU A 26 1.68 -3.30 4.36
C LEU A 26 1.69 -2.15 5.38
N GLU A 27 0.56 -1.84 6.00
CA GLU A 27 0.47 -0.77 7.01
C GLU A 27 1.12 -1.16 8.35
N THR A 28 0.86 -2.37 8.84
CA THR A 28 1.30 -2.79 10.19
C THR A 28 2.75 -3.26 10.24
N HIS A 29 3.36 -3.58 9.10
CA HIS A 29 4.74 -4.09 9.02
C HIS A 29 5.67 -3.16 8.20
N GLN A 30 5.25 -1.92 7.93
CA GLN A 30 6.12 -0.92 7.31
C GLN A 30 7.31 -0.56 8.20
N THR A 31 8.48 -0.44 7.59
CA THR A 31 9.74 0.04 8.18
C THR A 31 10.22 1.27 7.39
N GLU A 32 11.38 1.83 7.76
CA GLU A 32 12.03 2.90 6.98
C GLU A 32 12.52 2.40 5.60
N THR A 33 12.86 1.11 5.50
CA THR A 33 13.52 0.49 4.33
C THR A 33 12.57 -0.31 3.44
N GLY A 34 11.42 -0.74 3.96
CA GLY A 34 10.49 -1.61 3.24
C GLY A 34 9.33 -2.10 4.10
N ILE A 35 8.88 -3.32 3.82
CA ILE A 35 7.83 -4.02 4.55
C ILE A 35 8.40 -5.32 5.12
N LYS A 36 8.43 -5.45 6.44
CA LYS A 36 8.88 -6.66 7.12
C LYS A 36 7.90 -7.81 6.86
N VAL A 37 8.42 -8.98 6.50
CA VAL A 37 7.55 -10.15 6.26
C VAL A 37 7.11 -10.77 7.60
N PRO A 38 5.79 -10.99 7.82
CA PRO A 38 5.29 -11.68 9.00
C PRO A 38 5.86 -13.10 9.12
N GLU A 39 6.25 -13.49 10.33
CA GLU A 39 6.89 -14.79 10.60
C GLU A 39 6.17 -16.00 9.97
N PRO A 40 4.82 -16.12 10.05
CA PRO A 40 4.11 -17.26 9.46
C PRO A 40 4.17 -17.33 7.92
N LEU A 41 4.44 -16.19 7.26
CA LEU A 41 4.47 -16.08 5.81
C LEU A 41 5.87 -16.34 5.23
N LYS A 42 6.94 -16.21 6.02
CA LYS A 42 8.34 -16.31 5.55
C LYS A 42 8.63 -17.59 4.77
N LYS A 43 8.13 -18.73 5.23
CA LYS A 43 8.32 -20.04 4.55
C LYS A 43 7.71 -20.13 3.16
N TYR A 44 6.78 -19.24 2.82
CA TYR A 44 6.14 -19.17 1.51
C TYR A 44 6.72 -18.06 0.62
N MET A 45 7.64 -17.26 1.16
CA MET A 45 8.28 -16.18 0.41
C MET A 45 9.52 -16.69 -0.33
N PRO A 46 9.86 -16.11 -1.51
CA PRO A 46 11.15 -16.34 -2.15
C PRO A 46 12.30 -15.92 -1.23
N ALA A 47 13.46 -16.61 -1.31
CA ALA A 47 14.62 -16.34 -0.46
C ALA A 47 15.04 -14.86 -0.43
N LYS A 48 14.92 -14.14 -1.56
CA LYS A 48 15.23 -12.71 -1.67
C LYS A 48 14.33 -11.81 -0.81
N PHE A 49 13.10 -12.23 -0.55
CA PHE A 49 12.07 -11.44 0.14
C PHE A 49 11.61 -12.12 1.44
N GLN A 50 12.44 -13.00 1.99
CA GLN A 50 12.05 -13.82 3.13
C GLN A 50 11.94 -12.99 4.42
N ASP A 51 12.75 -11.95 4.56
CA ASP A 51 12.76 -11.09 5.75
C ASP A 51 12.10 -9.72 5.51
N GLU A 52 12.31 -9.11 4.34
CA GLU A 52 11.81 -7.77 4.03
C GLU A 52 11.56 -7.58 2.53
N ILE A 53 10.51 -6.83 2.21
CA ILE A 53 10.18 -6.35 0.85
C ILE A 53 10.62 -4.89 0.75
N PRO A 54 11.75 -4.57 0.09
CA PRO A 54 12.29 -3.22 0.09
C PRO A 54 11.47 -2.24 -0.76
N PHE A 55 11.47 -0.96 -0.37
CA PHE A 55 10.92 0.09 -1.21
C PHE A 55 11.80 0.31 -2.45
N VAL A 56 11.19 0.26 -3.63
CA VAL A 56 11.88 0.45 -4.93
C VAL A 56 11.45 1.72 -5.66
N LYS A 57 10.47 2.45 -5.10
CA LYS A 57 9.96 3.72 -5.63
C LYS A 57 9.76 4.69 -4.47
N PRO A 58 9.98 6.00 -4.68
CA PRO A 58 9.64 7.02 -3.70
C PRO A 58 8.13 7.08 -3.47
N ALA A 59 7.71 7.65 -2.33
CA ALA A 59 6.30 7.83 -2.07
C ALA A 59 5.67 8.77 -3.11
N PRO A 60 4.44 8.50 -3.59
CA PRO A 60 3.76 9.38 -4.54
C PRO A 60 3.67 10.83 -4.07
N ILE A 61 3.47 11.05 -2.76
CA ILE A 61 3.38 12.38 -2.15
C ILE A 61 4.68 13.16 -2.36
N ASP A 62 5.84 12.52 -2.19
CA ASP A 62 7.14 13.18 -2.38
C ASP A 62 7.35 13.59 -3.84
N LEU A 63 6.89 12.78 -4.78
CA LEU A 63 6.93 13.08 -6.21
C LEU A 63 6.03 14.28 -6.55
N GLU A 64 4.83 14.32 -5.98
CA GLU A 64 3.87 15.42 -6.16
C GLU A 64 4.39 16.73 -5.57
N LEU A 65 4.98 16.70 -4.36
CA LEU A 65 5.59 17.85 -3.72
C LEU A 65 6.77 18.39 -4.54
N ALA A 66 7.68 17.52 -5.00
CA ALA A 66 8.80 17.91 -5.84
C ALA A 66 8.35 18.50 -7.19
N ALA A 67 7.23 18.01 -7.76
CA ALA A 67 6.65 18.59 -8.97
C ALA A 67 6.02 19.97 -8.72
N ALA A 68 5.33 20.14 -7.59
CA ALA A 68 4.72 21.42 -7.20
C ALA A 68 5.77 22.52 -6.91
N GLU A 69 6.89 22.17 -6.29
CA GLU A 69 8.02 23.09 -6.06
C GLU A 69 8.66 23.57 -7.37
N LYS A 70 8.87 22.65 -8.33
CA LYS A 70 9.37 23.00 -9.67
C LYS A 70 8.44 23.97 -10.40
N GLN A 71 7.12 23.88 -10.19
CA GLN A 71 6.15 24.81 -10.78
C GLN A 71 6.18 26.20 -10.11
N LYS A 72 6.37 26.26 -8.78
CA LYS A 72 6.54 27.54 -8.06
C LYS A 72 7.81 28.28 -8.48
N GLY A 73 8.94 27.57 -8.59
CA GLY A 73 10.21 28.15 -9.03
C GLY A 73 10.17 28.69 -10.47
N LYS A 74 9.39 28.07 -11.37
CA LYS A 74 9.16 28.59 -12.73
C LYS A 74 8.31 29.87 -12.73
N LYS A 75 7.23 29.93 -11.94
CA LYS A 75 6.38 31.13 -11.83
C LYS A 75 7.10 32.32 -11.19
N GLU A 76 8.00 32.08 -10.24
CA GLU A 76 8.77 33.15 -9.59
C GLU A 76 9.88 33.72 -10.49
N LYS A 77 10.53 32.87 -11.31
CA LYS A 77 11.46 33.34 -12.35
C LYS A 77 10.76 34.16 -13.45
N THR A 78 9.58 33.75 -13.89
CA THR A 78 8.80 34.53 -14.89
C THR A 78 8.26 35.86 -14.34
N LYS A 79 8.09 36.02 -13.02
CA LYS A 79 7.63 37.29 -12.42
C LYS A 79 8.75 38.30 -12.12
N LYS A 80 10.03 37.89 -12.10
CA LYS A 80 11.16 38.79 -11.81
C LYS A 80 11.78 39.46 -13.03
N ASP A 81 11.37 39.10 -14.25
CA ASP A 81 11.73 39.80 -15.48
C ASP A 81 10.53 40.58 -16.07
N PRO A 82 10.21 41.78 -15.55
CA PRO A 82 9.59 42.82 -16.38
C PRO A 82 10.48 44.07 -16.35
N ALA A 83 11.63 44.03 -17.01
CA ALA A 83 12.36 45.24 -17.42
C ALA A 83 13.50 44.91 -18.41
N ALA A 84 13.22 44.97 -19.72
CA ALA A 84 14.12 45.49 -20.75
C ALA A 84 13.42 45.40 -22.12
N GLY A 85 12.87 46.52 -22.57
CA GLY A 85 12.18 46.69 -23.85
C GLY A 85 11.30 47.93 -23.80
#